data_AF-A0A3M6U869-F1
#
_entry.id   AF-A0A3M6U869-F1
#
_cell.length_a   1.000
_cell.length_b   1.000
_cell.length_c   1.000
_cell.angle_alpha   90.00
_cell.angle_beta   90.00
_cell.angle_gamma   90.00
#
_symmetry.space_group_name_H-M   'P 1'
#
loop_
_entity.id
_entity.type
_entity.pdbx_description
1 polymer ?
#
loop_
_entity_poly.entity_id
_entity_poly.type
_entity_poly.pdbx_seq_one_letter_code
_entity_poly.pdbx_strand_id
1 'polypeptide(L)'
;MILALSVLVFTLVHRSVVCDELYPISQVEDLLQNQPEWTLADYSEPVEGKLSDEPFLASNLLQNDPDQDDLKWMETDIVAKYKFKKDPKKDMWIFQPNFAGQIGTPDFAKDADRIKKFFKRNNDWAAMKKKFRTPTSCLQLLYITAARYLFVTHVLYVLSGNKLKPCVRTAAKKIEIPDSVCFPEPYGSASCTSDYDVGLVGKDAGTLTEKFNNFFQDRNEFGKPSEIVFDTNVYAFTLEYAMPLLFVKLPPTFAKGVENNEKTLNSKMQELASAYYKVYKYNTKFFETMVNGAKLSMKGAPKSKVFLEKWLETFKSLDAKIPMRPGGGVTESGLRLAHNNQYQALVKEMTSKGGYKPALLDVLAKALIYAAEAYHTRGAIRHVVGGTQMKVIDISTSLSLMDLWVSMIENWGESNKEFGHCQMEPLEVCFLKMSKYMWRMFNAMNLIRNKIKPENRLGLVHFGEGMSDPEYAMRMWLDYKRQGKTAIPKQQDKVIQFLRQFKCDKAQIGQPISSTCIAKMNDKVNAYNERLAAQWTDAPVPPPWRY
;
A
#
# COMPACT_ATOMS: atom_id res chain seq x y z
N MET A 1 38.77 -43.18 -59.19
CA MET A 1 39.15 -44.48 -58.60
C MET A 1 39.20 -44.30 -57.09
N ILE A 2 38.19 -44.84 -56.37
CA ILE A 2 38.30 -45.97 -55.41
C ILE A 2 38.93 -45.50 -54.08
N LEU A 3 38.12 -45.26 -53.02
CA LEU A 3 37.74 -46.20 -51.92
C LEU A 3 38.99 -46.62 -51.09
N ALA A 4 39.03 -46.65 -49.75
CA ALA A 4 38.01 -46.89 -48.74
C ALA A 4 38.62 -46.79 -47.31
N LEU A 5 37.78 -46.45 -46.32
CA LEU A 5 37.62 -47.03 -44.96
C LEU A 5 38.85 -47.15 -44.01
N SER A 6 38.81 -46.96 -42.68
CA SER A 6 37.81 -46.81 -41.61
C SER A 6 38.61 -46.44 -40.33
N VAL A 7 38.08 -45.77 -39.28
CA VAL A 7 37.32 -46.37 -38.18
C VAL A 7 36.66 -45.24 -37.36
N LEU A 8 35.36 -45.43 -37.05
CA LEU A 8 34.55 -44.66 -36.11
C LEU A 8 34.97 -44.91 -34.65
N VAL A 9 34.92 -43.86 -33.82
CA VAL A 9 34.41 -43.95 -32.44
C VAL A 9 33.39 -42.84 -32.23
N PHE A 10 32.21 -43.25 -31.79
CA PHE A 10 31.02 -42.44 -31.51
C PHE A 10 31.16 -41.60 -30.23
N THR A 11 30.76 -40.33 -30.29
CA THR A 11 29.87 -39.73 -29.30
C THR A 11 28.91 -38.74 -29.99
N LEU A 12 27.61 -39.07 -29.93
CA LEU A 12 26.50 -38.14 -30.14
C LEU A 12 26.64 -36.97 -29.12
N VAL A 13 26.36 -35.71 -29.45
CA VAL A 13 25.01 -35.17 -29.70
C VAL A 13 25.05 -34.10 -30.80
N HIS A 14 24.17 -34.29 -31.78
CA HIS A 14 23.93 -33.41 -32.92
C HIS A 14 22.65 -32.60 -32.69
N ARG A 15 22.75 -31.28 -32.84
CA ARG A 15 21.97 -30.41 -33.75
C ARG A 15 21.94 -28.98 -33.20
N SER A 16 22.82 -28.07 -33.63
CA SER A 16 22.71 -27.21 -34.83
C SER A 16 21.31 -26.61 -35.04
N VAL A 17 21.22 -25.29 -35.00
CA VAL A 17 21.00 -24.41 -36.18
C VAL A 17 21.32 -22.96 -35.77
N VAL A 18 22.11 -22.32 -36.62
CA VAL A 18 22.41 -20.89 -36.68
C VAL A 18 21.21 -20.15 -37.27
N CYS A 19 20.78 -19.05 -36.66
CA CYS A 19 20.16 -17.91 -37.35
C CYS A 19 20.50 -16.62 -36.59
N ASP A 20 21.35 -15.81 -37.20
CA ASP A 20 21.35 -14.35 -37.05
C ASP A 20 20.03 -13.82 -37.63
N GLU A 21 19.22 -13.10 -36.86
CA GLU A 21 18.26 -12.12 -37.38
C GLU A 21 18.16 -10.94 -36.42
N LEU A 22 18.74 -9.82 -36.87
CA LEU A 22 18.36 -8.47 -36.49
C LEU A 22 16.99 -8.14 -37.09
N TYR A 23 16.21 -7.30 -36.38
CA TYR A 23 14.95 -6.58 -36.73
C TYR A 23 13.60 -7.21 -36.31
N PRO A 24 12.52 -6.41 -36.11
CA PRO A 24 12.41 -4.95 -36.03
C PRO A 24 11.61 -4.42 -34.80
N ILE A 25 11.83 -3.13 -34.52
CA ILE A 25 10.85 -2.25 -33.87
C ILE A 25 9.65 -2.13 -34.82
N SER A 26 8.68 -3.04 -34.72
CA SER A 26 7.32 -2.87 -35.24
C SER A 26 6.47 -4.08 -34.86
N GLN A 27 5.71 -3.97 -33.78
CA GLN A 27 4.32 -4.43 -33.61
C GLN A 27 3.83 -3.87 -32.27
N VAL A 28 3.70 -2.53 -32.24
CA VAL A 28 2.89 -1.80 -31.27
C VAL A 28 1.53 -1.63 -31.92
N GLU A 29 0.78 -2.72 -32.05
CA GLU A 29 -0.60 -2.72 -32.54
C GLU A 29 -1.18 -4.13 -32.30
N ASP A 30 -1.59 -4.39 -31.06
CA ASP A 30 -2.72 -5.29 -30.69
C ASP A 30 -2.91 -5.52 -29.17
N LEU A 31 -2.24 -4.76 -28.30
CA LEU A 31 -2.47 -4.82 -26.84
C LEU A 31 -3.59 -3.89 -26.35
N LEU A 32 -4.43 -3.35 -27.25
CA LEU A 32 -5.50 -2.40 -26.92
C LEU A 32 -6.91 -2.99 -26.70
N GLN A 33 -7.10 -4.31 -26.80
CA GLN A 33 -8.44 -4.92 -26.61
C GLN A 33 -8.61 -5.88 -25.43
N ASN A 34 -7.55 -6.25 -24.71
CA ASN A 34 -7.66 -7.10 -23.51
C ASN A 34 -7.05 -6.41 -22.30
N GLN A 35 -7.78 -5.47 -21.69
CA GLN A 35 -7.48 -5.09 -20.31
C GLN A 35 -7.75 -6.32 -19.43
N PRO A 36 -6.75 -6.88 -18.72
CA PRO A 36 -7.02 -7.98 -17.82
C PRO A 36 -7.99 -7.52 -16.74
N GLU A 37 -9.06 -8.29 -16.56
CA GLU A 37 -10.06 -8.14 -15.52
C GLU A 37 -9.42 -7.83 -14.16
N TRP A 38 -10.08 -6.92 -13.46
CA TRP A 38 -9.80 -6.35 -12.14
C TRP A 38 -9.20 -7.37 -11.14
N THR A 39 -8.10 -7.03 -10.44
CA THR A 39 -7.47 -7.93 -9.45
C THR A 39 -7.16 -7.28 -8.10
N LEU A 40 -7.74 -7.85 -7.04
CA LEU A 40 -7.09 -8.49 -5.87
C LEU A 40 -5.72 -7.91 -5.45
N ALA A 41 -5.65 -7.02 -4.44
CA ALA A 41 -4.36 -6.50 -3.95
C ALA A 41 -4.24 -6.11 -2.45
N ASP A 42 -5.32 -5.97 -1.69
CA ASP A 42 -5.35 -5.29 -0.39
C ASP A 42 -6.32 -5.92 0.60
N TYR A 43 -5.76 -6.60 1.60
CA TYR A 43 -6.48 -7.12 2.75
C TYR A 43 -5.65 -6.82 4.00
N SER A 44 -6.16 -5.92 4.85
CA SER A 44 -5.68 -5.59 6.20
C SER A 44 -6.82 -5.97 7.17
N GLU A 45 -6.54 -6.46 8.38
CA GLU A 45 -7.56 -6.56 9.43
C GLU A 45 -6.97 -6.10 10.76
N PRO A 46 -7.65 -5.24 11.54
CA PRO A 46 -7.39 -5.15 12.98
C PRO A 46 -8.17 -6.18 13.84
N VAL A 47 -7.38 -6.97 14.58
CA VAL A 47 -7.39 -7.46 15.99
C VAL A 47 -8.63 -8.17 16.61
N GLU A 48 -8.41 -9.44 16.97
CA GLU A 48 -9.17 -10.20 17.99
C GLU A 48 -8.72 -9.81 19.41
N GLY A 49 -9.70 -9.56 20.28
CA GLY A 49 -9.50 -9.53 21.73
C GLY A 49 -9.72 -10.93 22.29
N LYS A 50 -9.04 -11.25 23.39
CA LYS A 50 -9.01 -12.55 24.07
C LYS A 50 -10.39 -13.26 24.11
N LEU A 51 -10.37 -14.54 23.77
CA LEU A 51 -11.46 -15.50 23.93
C LEU A 51 -11.98 -15.49 25.38
N SER A 52 -13.23 -15.09 25.56
CA SER A 52 -14.09 -15.65 26.59
C SER A 52 -15.07 -16.56 25.89
N ASP A 53 -14.88 -17.87 26.04
CA ASP A 53 -15.78 -18.89 25.53
C ASP A 53 -17.09 -18.84 26.35
N GLU A 54 -18.10 -18.12 25.84
CA GLU A 54 -19.49 -18.46 26.14
C GLU A 54 -20.21 -18.82 24.83
N PRO A 55 -20.85 -19.99 24.75
CA PRO A 55 -21.56 -20.42 23.55
C PRO A 55 -22.82 -19.56 23.39
N PHE A 56 -22.85 -18.75 22.34
CA PHE A 56 -24.02 -17.96 21.96
C PHE A 56 -25.15 -18.90 21.53
N LEU A 57 -26.12 -19.09 22.42
CA LEU A 57 -27.35 -19.80 22.15
C LEU A 57 -28.12 -19.07 21.04
N ALA A 58 -28.23 -19.73 19.89
CA ALA A 58 -29.19 -19.39 18.87
C ALA A 58 -30.60 -19.72 19.37
N SER A 59 -31.31 -18.72 19.91
CA SER A 59 -32.76 -18.77 20.06
C SER A 59 -33.37 -17.37 20.18
N ASN A 60 -33.88 -16.87 19.05
CA ASN A 60 -35.29 -16.46 18.90
C ASN A 60 -35.44 -15.53 17.68
N LEU A 61 -36.00 -16.08 16.62
CA LEU A 61 -36.77 -15.33 15.62
C LEU A 61 -37.98 -14.70 16.32
N LEU A 62 -38.03 -13.36 16.38
CA LEU A 62 -39.21 -12.52 16.09
C LEU A 62 -38.94 -11.03 16.36
N GLN A 63 -39.07 -10.24 15.29
CA GLN A 63 -39.34 -8.78 15.17
C GLN A 63 -38.24 -7.72 15.44
N ASN A 64 -37.87 -7.05 14.34
CA ASN A 64 -37.21 -5.75 14.19
C ASN A 64 -35.77 -5.61 14.71
N ASP A 65 -34.81 -6.36 14.17
CA ASP A 65 -33.42 -5.93 14.20
C ASP A 65 -33.21 -4.85 13.11
N PRO A 66 -33.09 -3.55 13.48
CA PRO A 66 -32.95 -2.48 12.51
C PRO A 66 -31.71 -2.62 11.63
N ASP A 67 -30.69 -3.37 12.08
CA ASP A 67 -29.50 -3.61 11.29
C ASP A 67 -29.74 -4.67 10.21
N GLN A 68 -30.61 -5.67 10.42
CA GLN A 68 -31.00 -6.60 9.35
C GLN A 68 -31.86 -5.90 8.29
N ASP A 69 -32.75 -4.99 8.70
CA ASP A 69 -33.55 -4.19 7.78
C ASP A 69 -32.67 -3.25 6.95
N ASP A 70 -31.66 -2.64 7.56
CA ASP A 70 -30.68 -1.81 6.85
C ASP A 70 -29.78 -2.66 5.93
N LEU A 71 -29.37 -3.86 6.32
CA LEU A 71 -28.60 -4.76 5.44
C LEU A 71 -29.38 -5.17 4.20
N LYS A 72 -30.65 -5.56 4.36
CA LYS A 72 -31.52 -5.91 3.23
C LYS A 72 -31.75 -4.71 2.31
N TRP A 73 -31.94 -3.53 2.89
CA TRP A 73 -32.03 -2.29 2.14
C TRP A 73 -30.71 -1.94 1.43
N MET A 74 -29.55 -2.12 2.05
CA MET A 74 -28.25 -1.89 1.40
C MET A 74 -28.07 -2.81 0.20
N GLU A 75 -28.50 -4.06 0.29
CA GLU A 75 -28.47 -4.99 -0.85
C GLU A 75 -29.32 -4.49 -2.03
N THR A 76 -30.55 -4.05 -1.79
CA THR A 76 -31.48 -3.65 -2.87
C THR A 76 -31.26 -2.22 -3.34
N ASP A 77 -31.17 -1.27 -2.41
CA ASP A 77 -31.23 0.16 -2.70
C ASP A 77 -29.86 0.83 -2.73
N ILE A 78 -28.79 0.14 -2.32
CA ILE A 78 -27.42 0.60 -2.54
C ILE A 78 -26.72 -0.24 -3.60
N VAL A 79 -26.57 -1.54 -3.35
CA VAL A 79 -25.79 -2.44 -4.22
C VAL A 79 -26.47 -2.59 -5.58
N ALA A 80 -27.75 -3.00 -5.63
CA ALA A 80 -28.44 -3.18 -6.91
C ALA A 80 -28.76 -1.84 -7.60
N LYS A 81 -29.31 -0.85 -6.88
CA LYS A 81 -29.63 0.49 -7.42
C LYS A 81 -28.43 1.16 -8.09
N TYR A 82 -27.28 1.20 -7.42
CA TYR A 82 -26.06 1.84 -7.95
C TYR A 82 -25.14 0.87 -8.72
N LYS A 83 -25.60 -0.36 -8.98
CA LYS A 83 -24.97 -1.32 -9.90
C LYS A 83 -23.57 -1.77 -9.48
N PHE A 84 -23.35 -1.96 -8.18
CA PHE A 84 -22.16 -2.67 -7.70
C PHE A 84 -22.15 -4.11 -8.26
N LYS A 85 -20.98 -4.64 -8.62
CA LYS A 85 -20.86 -6.04 -9.09
C LYS A 85 -19.91 -6.81 -8.20
N LYS A 86 -20.41 -7.89 -7.62
CA LYS A 86 -19.66 -8.81 -6.75
C LYS A 86 -18.94 -9.88 -7.60
N ASP A 87 -17.78 -10.34 -7.13
CA ASP A 87 -17.17 -11.57 -7.62
C ASP A 87 -18.08 -12.78 -7.31
N PRO A 88 -18.35 -13.67 -8.28
CA PRO A 88 -19.25 -14.81 -8.07
C PRO A 88 -18.72 -15.82 -7.05
N LYS A 89 -17.40 -15.89 -6.82
CA LYS A 89 -16.75 -16.87 -5.96
C LYS A 89 -16.19 -16.27 -4.67
N LYS A 90 -16.13 -14.94 -4.54
CA LYS A 90 -15.47 -14.24 -3.43
C LYS A 90 -16.31 -13.08 -2.91
N ASP A 91 -16.15 -12.76 -1.62
CA ASP A 91 -16.81 -11.60 -0.99
C ASP A 91 -16.01 -10.32 -1.24
N MET A 92 -16.03 -9.88 -2.49
CA MET A 92 -15.40 -8.65 -2.96
C MET A 92 -16.12 -8.07 -4.18
N TRP A 93 -15.91 -6.77 -4.42
CA TRP A 93 -16.39 -6.08 -5.60
C TRP A 93 -15.40 -6.23 -6.77
N ILE A 94 -15.92 -6.63 -7.94
CA ILE A 94 -15.22 -6.55 -9.24
C ILE A 94 -15.53 -5.25 -9.98
N PHE A 95 -16.58 -4.54 -9.56
CA PHE A 95 -16.92 -3.21 -10.06
C PHE A 95 -17.63 -2.40 -8.96
N GLN A 96 -17.21 -1.15 -8.82
CA GLN A 96 -17.85 -0.13 -8.00
C GLN A 96 -18.19 1.07 -8.89
N PRO A 97 -19.38 1.69 -8.74
CA PRO A 97 -19.75 2.85 -9.52
C PRO A 97 -18.91 4.08 -9.13
N ASN A 98 -18.75 5.03 -10.03
CA ASN A 98 -18.19 6.34 -9.69
C ASN A 98 -19.27 7.37 -9.30
N PHE A 99 -20.54 6.98 -9.29
CA PHE A 99 -21.70 7.82 -8.99
C PHE A 99 -21.88 9.07 -9.87
N ALA A 100 -21.24 9.13 -11.05
CA ALA A 100 -21.42 10.23 -11.98
C ALA A 100 -22.90 10.45 -12.32
N GLY A 101 -23.36 11.70 -12.25
CA GLY A 101 -24.77 12.07 -12.46
C GLY A 101 -25.73 11.73 -11.32
N GLN A 102 -25.29 11.01 -10.28
CA GLN A 102 -26.09 10.67 -9.10
C GLN A 102 -25.76 11.56 -7.90
N ILE A 103 -24.50 11.96 -7.76
CA ILE A 103 -24.03 12.84 -6.67
C ILE A 103 -24.83 14.14 -6.68
N GLY A 104 -25.34 14.52 -5.50
CA GLY A 104 -26.13 15.74 -5.31
C GLY A 104 -27.61 15.61 -5.64
N THR A 105 -28.07 14.47 -6.16
CA THR A 105 -29.51 14.24 -6.35
C THR A 105 -30.23 14.04 -5.02
N PRO A 106 -31.55 14.34 -4.92
CA PRO A 106 -32.33 14.12 -3.71
C PRO A 106 -32.31 12.66 -3.23
N ASP A 107 -32.36 11.70 -4.16
CA ASP A 107 -32.32 10.28 -3.83
C ASP A 107 -30.97 9.87 -3.23
N PHE A 108 -29.86 10.37 -3.79
CA PHE A 108 -28.52 10.10 -3.27
C PHE A 108 -28.33 10.68 -1.86
N ALA A 109 -28.86 11.87 -1.60
CA ALA A 109 -28.85 12.49 -0.26
C ALA A 109 -29.70 11.71 0.74
N LYS A 110 -30.91 11.28 0.34
CA LYS A 110 -31.80 10.46 1.17
C LYS A 110 -31.17 9.12 1.55
N ASP A 111 -30.50 8.47 0.61
CA ASP A 111 -29.76 7.22 0.87
C ASP A 111 -28.60 7.47 1.85
N ALA A 112 -27.83 8.54 1.65
CA ALA A 112 -26.75 8.93 2.54
C ALA A 112 -27.24 9.23 3.97
N ASP A 113 -28.39 9.87 4.14
CA ASP A 113 -28.99 10.13 5.45
C ASP A 113 -29.39 8.84 6.18
N ARG A 114 -29.91 7.85 5.46
CA ARG A 114 -30.21 6.54 6.04
C ARG A 114 -28.93 5.82 6.46
N ILE A 115 -27.90 5.86 5.62
CA ILE A 115 -26.58 5.28 5.93
C ILE A 115 -25.94 5.96 7.15
N LYS A 116 -26.06 7.29 7.26
CA LYS A 116 -25.57 8.05 8.42
C LYS A 116 -26.18 7.50 9.72
N LYS A 117 -27.49 7.23 9.73
CA LYS A 117 -28.17 6.64 10.91
C LYS A 117 -27.61 5.27 11.26
N PHE A 118 -27.35 4.42 10.26
CA PHE A 118 -26.72 3.12 10.46
C PHE A 118 -25.34 3.25 11.13
N PHE A 119 -24.45 4.10 10.61
CA PHE A 119 -23.12 4.29 11.18
C PHE A 119 -23.12 5.03 12.53
N LYS A 120 -24.13 5.85 12.83
CA LYS A 120 -24.30 6.44 14.17
C LYS A 120 -24.60 5.37 15.21
N ARG A 121 -25.43 4.36 14.87
CA ARG A 121 -25.70 3.21 15.74
C ARG A 121 -24.51 2.27 15.83
N ASN A 122 -23.77 2.09 14.74
CA ASN A 122 -22.62 1.21 14.62
C ASN A 122 -21.32 2.02 14.41
N ASN A 123 -20.87 2.79 15.40
CA ASN A 123 -19.78 3.77 15.24
C ASN A 123 -18.37 3.25 15.59
N ASP A 124 -18.17 1.94 15.45
CA ASP A 124 -16.90 1.25 15.75
C ASP A 124 -16.68 0.13 14.73
N TRP A 125 -15.70 0.31 13.84
CA TRP A 125 -15.41 -0.64 12.77
C TRP A 125 -14.96 -2.00 13.27
N ALA A 126 -14.16 -2.05 14.34
CA ALA A 126 -13.69 -3.30 14.90
C ALA A 126 -14.86 -4.13 15.45
N ALA A 127 -15.82 -3.48 16.13
CA ALA A 127 -17.04 -4.12 16.57
C ALA A 127 -17.93 -4.56 15.40
N MET A 128 -18.12 -3.71 14.38
CA MET A 128 -18.89 -4.06 13.18
C MET A 128 -18.33 -5.28 12.47
N LYS A 129 -17.01 -5.37 12.31
CA LYS A 129 -16.37 -6.53 11.68
C LYS A 129 -16.67 -7.83 12.42
N LYS A 130 -16.70 -7.81 13.75
CA LYS A 130 -17.05 -8.98 14.56
C LYS A 130 -18.54 -9.33 14.43
N LYS A 131 -19.40 -8.31 14.35
CA LYS A 131 -20.86 -8.47 14.27
C LYS A 131 -21.33 -9.03 12.93
N PHE A 132 -20.78 -8.54 11.81
CA PHE A 132 -21.31 -8.78 10.47
C PHE A 132 -20.46 -9.73 9.61
N ARG A 133 -19.49 -10.42 10.23
CA ARG A 133 -18.67 -11.43 9.57
C ARG A 133 -18.92 -12.80 10.18
N THR A 134 -18.90 -13.82 9.34
CA THR A 134 -18.85 -15.22 9.75
C THR A 134 -17.50 -15.84 9.39
N PRO A 135 -17.15 -17.01 9.94
CA PRO A 135 -15.91 -17.70 9.59
C PRO A 135 -15.80 -18.04 8.10
N THR A 136 -16.91 -18.16 7.38
CA THR A 136 -16.96 -18.61 5.98
C THR A 136 -17.36 -17.53 4.99
N SER A 137 -17.86 -16.38 5.45
CA SER A 137 -18.31 -15.28 4.58
C SER A 137 -18.26 -13.93 5.31
N CYS A 138 -18.13 -12.87 4.53
CA CYS A 138 -18.23 -11.49 4.99
C CYS A 138 -19.14 -10.67 4.06
N LEU A 139 -20.14 -11.32 3.44
CA LEU A 139 -21.04 -10.68 2.48
C LEU A 139 -21.82 -9.49 3.08
N GLN A 140 -22.28 -9.59 4.33
CA GLN A 140 -22.97 -8.49 5.00
C GLN A 140 -22.05 -7.27 5.16
N LEU A 141 -20.79 -7.49 5.59
CA LEU A 141 -19.78 -6.44 5.61
C LEU A 141 -19.54 -5.86 4.21
N LEU A 142 -19.56 -6.68 3.16
CA LEU A 142 -19.39 -6.19 1.79
C LEU A 142 -20.50 -5.21 1.41
N TYR A 143 -21.76 -5.46 1.80
CA TYR A 143 -22.86 -4.51 1.58
C TYR A 143 -22.65 -3.21 2.39
N ILE A 144 -22.17 -3.32 3.63
CA ILE A 144 -21.80 -2.15 4.45
C ILE A 144 -20.66 -1.35 3.80
N THR A 145 -19.69 -1.97 3.12
CA THR A 145 -18.64 -1.21 2.43
C THR A 145 -19.16 -0.43 1.22
N ALA A 146 -20.19 -0.91 0.52
CA ALA A 146 -20.86 -0.15 -0.54
C ALA A 146 -21.59 1.08 0.04
N ALA A 147 -22.29 0.91 1.17
CA ALA A 147 -22.93 2.01 1.90
C ALA A 147 -21.89 3.05 2.40
N ARG A 148 -20.77 2.58 2.96
CA ARG A 148 -19.63 3.42 3.36
C ARG A 148 -19.14 4.28 2.20
N TYR A 149 -18.93 3.68 1.03
CA TYR A 149 -18.45 4.40 -0.16
C TYR A 149 -19.42 5.51 -0.60
N LEU A 150 -20.72 5.22 -0.64
CA LEU A 150 -21.74 6.22 -0.97
C LEU A 150 -21.74 7.37 0.05
N PHE A 151 -21.79 7.04 1.35
CA PHE A 151 -21.85 8.04 2.41
C PHE A 151 -20.63 8.96 2.43
N VAL A 152 -19.43 8.40 2.33
CA VAL A 152 -18.19 9.19 2.27
C VAL A 152 -18.20 10.12 1.04
N THR A 153 -18.64 9.63 -0.12
CA THR A 153 -18.78 10.45 -1.33
C THR A 153 -19.76 11.60 -1.12
N HIS A 154 -20.91 11.34 -0.49
CA HIS A 154 -21.90 12.36 -0.16
C HIS A 154 -21.34 13.43 0.80
N VAL A 155 -20.69 13.02 1.89
CA VAL A 155 -20.09 13.95 2.86
C VAL A 155 -19.05 14.84 2.20
N LEU A 156 -18.14 14.27 1.42
CA LEU A 156 -17.13 15.02 0.67
C LEU A 156 -17.78 16.01 -0.31
N TYR A 157 -18.86 15.60 -0.99
CA TYR A 157 -19.61 16.48 -1.88
C TYR A 157 -20.19 17.69 -1.14
N VAL A 158 -20.89 17.49 -0.04
CA VAL A 158 -21.48 18.58 0.76
C VAL A 158 -20.38 19.51 1.29
N LEU A 159 -19.32 18.96 1.88
CA LEU A 159 -18.22 19.75 2.47
C LEU A 159 -17.38 20.52 1.44
N SER A 160 -17.36 20.04 0.19
CA SER A 160 -16.74 20.77 -0.93
C SER A 160 -17.56 21.98 -1.41
N GLY A 161 -18.75 22.21 -0.85
CA GLY A 161 -19.69 23.19 -1.36
C GLY A 161 -20.31 22.74 -2.69
N ASN A 162 -20.65 21.45 -2.79
CA ASN A 162 -21.27 20.82 -3.96
C ASN A 162 -20.39 20.78 -5.22
N LYS A 163 -19.07 20.79 -5.05
CA LYS A 163 -18.08 20.85 -6.16
C LYS A 163 -17.39 19.53 -6.46
N LEU A 164 -17.35 18.60 -5.50
CA LEU A 164 -16.74 17.29 -5.68
C LEU A 164 -17.43 16.54 -6.81
N LYS A 165 -16.63 16.00 -7.71
CA LYS A 165 -17.07 15.12 -8.79
C LYS A 165 -16.12 13.94 -8.94
N PRO A 166 -16.51 12.87 -9.62
CA PRO A 166 -15.57 11.83 -10.01
C PRO A 166 -14.54 12.41 -10.96
N CYS A 167 -13.29 11.95 -10.87
CA CYS A 167 -12.24 12.44 -11.76
C CYS A 167 -12.50 12.04 -13.21
N VAL A 168 -12.38 13.00 -14.13
CA VAL A 168 -12.52 12.77 -15.56
C VAL A 168 -11.23 12.16 -16.10
N ARG A 169 -11.34 11.17 -16.99
CA ARG A 169 -10.21 10.58 -17.70
C ARG A 169 -10.23 10.99 -19.17
N THR A 170 -9.05 11.30 -19.70
CA THR A 170 -8.82 11.52 -21.14
C THR A 170 -8.86 10.19 -21.90
N ALA A 171 -8.86 10.25 -23.25
CA ALA A 171 -8.72 9.06 -24.10
C ALA A 171 -7.43 8.25 -23.78
N ALA A 172 -6.36 8.95 -23.37
CA ALA A 172 -5.10 8.35 -22.92
C ALA A 172 -5.16 7.82 -21.46
N LYS A 173 -6.36 7.71 -20.87
CA LYS A 173 -6.63 7.24 -19.50
C LYS A 173 -5.99 8.09 -18.37
N LYS A 174 -5.38 9.22 -18.71
CA LYS A 174 -4.85 10.21 -17.75
C LYS A 174 -5.99 10.94 -17.06
N ILE A 175 -5.80 11.27 -15.78
CA ILE A 175 -6.73 12.03 -14.96
C ILE A 175 -6.61 13.52 -15.29
N GLU A 176 -7.73 14.17 -15.55
CA GLU A 176 -7.78 15.62 -15.69
C GLU A 176 -7.85 16.29 -14.32
N ILE A 177 -6.91 17.20 -14.04
CA ILE A 177 -6.95 18.01 -12.81
C ILE A 177 -8.21 18.89 -12.84
N PRO A 178 -9.07 18.81 -11.81
CA PRO A 178 -10.31 19.57 -11.76
C PRO A 178 -10.05 21.02 -11.35
N ASP A 179 -11.00 21.92 -11.65
CA ASP A 179 -10.92 23.33 -11.21
C ASP A 179 -10.95 23.48 -9.68
N SER A 180 -11.52 22.51 -8.97
CA SER A 180 -11.63 22.47 -7.51
C SER A 180 -11.06 21.15 -6.95
N VAL A 181 -11.88 20.10 -6.91
CA VAL A 181 -11.49 18.78 -6.36
C VAL A 181 -12.33 17.67 -7.00
N CYS A 182 -11.71 16.51 -7.20
CA CYS A 182 -12.33 15.27 -7.65
C CYS A 182 -11.77 14.09 -6.85
N PHE A 183 -12.45 12.95 -6.93
CA PHE A 183 -11.95 11.69 -6.41
C PHE A 183 -11.80 10.69 -7.56
N PRO A 184 -10.65 10.00 -7.68
CA PRO A 184 -10.49 8.91 -8.62
C PRO A 184 -11.33 7.72 -8.17
N GLU A 185 -11.61 6.82 -9.11
CA GLU A 185 -12.14 5.50 -8.75
C GLU A 185 -11.23 4.81 -7.73
N PRO A 186 -11.79 4.08 -6.75
CA PRO A 186 -11.01 3.36 -5.75
C PRO A 186 -9.96 2.47 -6.43
N TYR A 187 -8.71 2.61 -6.02
CA TYR A 187 -7.59 1.79 -6.50
C TYR A 187 -7.19 0.79 -5.40
N GLY A 188 -6.89 -0.45 -5.80
CA GLY A 188 -6.71 -1.57 -4.87
C GLY A 188 -7.94 -2.49 -4.86
N SER A 189 -7.92 -3.54 -4.04
CA SER A 189 -9.08 -4.45 -3.96
C SER A 189 -10.14 -3.97 -2.98
N ALA A 190 -11.39 -3.99 -3.43
CA ALA A 190 -12.55 -3.64 -2.63
C ALA A 190 -13.19 -4.89 -2.04
N SER A 191 -12.62 -5.39 -0.95
CA SER A 191 -13.15 -6.53 -0.20
C SER A 191 -13.93 -6.07 1.03
N CYS A 192 -14.60 -6.99 1.70
CA CYS A 192 -15.35 -6.73 2.93
C CYS A 192 -14.49 -6.26 4.13
N THR A 193 -13.17 -6.39 4.07
CA THR A 193 -12.24 -5.96 5.15
C THR A 193 -11.19 -4.97 4.67
N SER A 194 -11.20 -4.59 3.39
CA SER A 194 -10.25 -3.59 2.92
C SER A 194 -10.60 -2.23 3.50
N ASP A 195 -9.54 -1.56 3.96
CA ASP A 195 -9.49 -0.13 4.26
C ASP A 195 -10.07 0.64 3.07
N TYR A 196 -10.79 1.74 3.32
CA TYR A 196 -11.30 2.61 2.26
C TYR A 196 -10.51 3.91 2.20
N ASP A 197 -9.52 3.92 1.32
CA ASP A 197 -8.63 5.06 1.10
C ASP A 197 -9.14 5.95 -0.06
N VAL A 198 -9.37 7.23 0.22
CA VAL A 198 -9.80 8.22 -0.77
C VAL A 198 -8.66 9.17 -1.10
N GLY A 199 -8.07 9.05 -2.29
CA GLY A 199 -7.08 10.00 -2.78
C GLY A 199 -7.70 11.20 -3.48
N LEU A 200 -7.98 12.29 -2.78
CA LEU A 200 -8.50 13.53 -3.40
C LEU A 200 -7.48 14.17 -4.33
N VAL A 201 -7.96 14.57 -5.51
CA VAL A 201 -7.18 15.23 -6.56
C VAL A 201 -7.76 16.62 -6.79
N GLY A 202 -6.92 17.65 -6.76
CA GLY A 202 -7.32 19.03 -7.01
C GLY A 202 -6.67 20.02 -6.06
N LYS A 203 -6.61 21.29 -6.45
CA LYS A 203 -5.96 22.35 -5.64
C LYS A 203 -6.62 22.52 -4.27
N ASP A 204 -7.91 22.21 -4.15
CA ASP A 204 -8.70 22.33 -2.92
C ASP A 204 -8.66 21.07 -2.02
N ALA A 205 -7.96 20.01 -2.46
CA ALA A 205 -7.99 18.69 -1.82
C ALA A 205 -7.62 18.75 -0.32
N GLY A 206 -6.56 19.47 0.05
CA GLY A 206 -6.13 19.57 1.44
C GLY A 206 -7.11 20.31 2.35
N THR A 207 -7.80 21.34 1.84
CA THR A 207 -8.89 22.00 2.59
C THR A 207 -10.09 21.07 2.75
N LEU A 208 -10.43 20.28 1.73
CA LEU A 208 -11.52 19.32 1.84
C LEU A 208 -11.18 18.19 2.83
N THR A 209 -9.94 17.70 2.84
CA THR A 209 -9.46 16.72 3.85
C THR A 209 -9.64 17.24 5.27
N GLU A 210 -9.27 18.50 5.55
CA GLU A 210 -9.49 19.11 6.87
C GLU A 210 -10.97 19.17 7.25
N LYS A 211 -11.82 19.64 6.33
CA LYS A 211 -13.27 19.70 6.58
C LYS A 211 -13.86 18.32 6.87
N PHE A 212 -13.44 17.30 6.12
CA PHE A 212 -13.89 15.93 6.30
C PHE A 212 -13.51 15.40 7.68
N ASN A 213 -12.25 15.51 8.06
CA ASN A 213 -11.79 15.05 9.38
C ASN A 213 -12.49 15.82 10.52
N ASN A 214 -12.65 17.13 10.39
CA ASN A 214 -13.38 17.94 11.37
C ASN A 214 -14.84 17.51 11.50
N PHE A 215 -15.52 17.18 10.39
CA PHE A 215 -16.88 16.67 10.40
C PHE A 215 -17.01 15.37 11.19
N PHE A 216 -16.10 14.39 11.01
CA PHE A 216 -16.15 13.14 11.77
C PHE A 216 -15.84 13.33 13.27
N GLN A 217 -14.90 14.22 13.57
CA GLN A 217 -14.46 14.50 14.93
C GLN A 217 -15.45 15.37 15.74
N ASP A 218 -16.41 16.03 15.09
CA ASP A 218 -17.47 16.78 15.76
C ASP A 218 -18.37 15.85 16.60
N ARG A 219 -18.64 16.22 17.85
CA ARG A 219 -19.47 15.44 18.80
C ARG A 219 -20.94 15.37 18.40
N ASN A 220 -21.44 16.35 17.66
CA ASN A 220 -22.79 16.33 17.09
C ASN A 220 -22.86 15.38 15.88
N GLU A 221 -21.71 15.10 15.29
CA GLU A 221 -21.51 14.06 14.29
C GLU A 221 -21.00 12.78 14.96
N PHE A 222 -19.85 12.22 14.57
CA PHE A 222 -19.44 10.91 15.09
C PHE A 222 -18.62 10.98 16.37
N GLY A 223 -18.05 12.15 16.70
CA GLY A 223 -17.19 12.37 17.86
C GLY A 223 -15.89 11.55 17.82
N LYS A 224 -15.54 10.96 16.67
CA LYS A 224 -14.41 10.05 16.48
C LYS A 224 -13.85 10.20 15.06
N PRO A 225 -12.54 10.03 14.86
CA PRO A 225 -11.94 9.91 13.53
C PRO A 225 -12.62 8.84 12.65
N SER A 226 -12.76 9.10 11.35
CA SER A 226 -13.46 8.21 10.38
C SER A 226 -12.83 6.82 10.29
N GLU A 227 -11.54 6.71 10.56
CA GLU A 227 -10.76 5.47 10.65
C GLU A 227 -11.30 4.54 11.74
N ILE A 228 -11.76 5.10 12.86
CA ILE A 228 -12.34 4.33 13.96
C ILE A 228 -13.80 3.98 13.66
N VAL A 229 -14.54 4.92 13.05
CA VAL A 229 -15.98 4.73 12.76
C VAL A 229 -16.16 3.61 11.74
N PHE A 230 -15.46 3.68 10.60
CA PHE A 230 -15.65 2.74 9.50
C PHE A 230 -14.41 2.56 8.60
N ASP A 231 -13.21 2.84 9.12
CA ASP A 231 -11.94 2.50 8.45
C ASP A 231 -11.77 3.19 7.09
N THR A 232 -11.90 4.52 7.12
CA THR A 232 -11.73 5.38 5.95
C THR A 232 -10.72 6.48 6.21
N ASN A 233 -9.78 6.62 5.29
CA ASN A 233 -8.78 7.67 5.27
C ASN A 233 -8.98 8.54 4.03
N VAL A 234 -8.76 9.85 4.16
CA VAL A 234 -8.81 10.79 3.04
C VAL A 234 -7.45 11.45 2.89
N TYR A 235 -6.83 11.28 1.72
CA TYR A 235 -5.53 11.85 1.40
C TYR A 235 -5.65 12.95 0.35
N ALA A 236 -4.71 13.90 0.37
CA ALA A 236 -4.61 14.97 -0.61
C ALA A 236 -3.21 15.03 -1.24
N PHE A 237 -3.14 15.36 -2.54
CA PHE A 237 -1.91 15.61 -3.31
C PHE A 237 -0.96 14.41 -3.53
N THR A 238 -1.16 13.30 -2.83
CA THR A 238 -0.23 12.16 -2.81
C THR A 238 0.06 11.61 -4.22
N LEU A 239 -0.98 11.39 -5.03
CA LEU A 239 -0.82 10.79 -6.36
C LEU A 239 -0.19 11.77 -7.36
N GLU A 240 -0.57 13.05 -7.33
CA GLU A 240 -0.06 14.06 -8.26
C GLU A 240 1.44 14.31 -8.07
N TYR A 241 1.91 14.32 -6.82
CA TYR A 241 3.33 14.46 -6.53
C TYR A 241 4.09 13.16 -6.78
N ALA A 242 3.52 12.00 -6.51
CA ALA A 242 4.19 10.72 -6.77
C ALA A 242 4.30 10.43 -8.27
N MET A 243 3.23 10.63 -9.03
CA MET A 243 3.08 10.15 -10.40
C MET A 243 2.48 11.24 -11.33
N PRO A 244 3.14 12.40 -11.49
CA PRO A 244 2.58 13.53 -12.25
C PRO A 244 2.26 13.18 -13.70
N LEU A 245 2.91 12.17 -14.29
CA LEU A 245 2.67 11.68 -15.65
C LEU A 245 1.25 11.17 -15.89
N LEU A 246 0.55 10.76 -14.82
CA LEU A 246 -0.83 10.27 -14.86
C LEU A 246 -1.87 11.38 -15.00
N PHE A 247 -1.45 12.64 -14.94
CA PHE A 247 -2.34 13.78 -14.89
C PHE A 247 -2.14 14.72 -16.09
N VAL A 248 -3.22 15.39 -16.49
CA VAL A 248 -3.22 16.48 -17.46
C VAL A 248 -3.76 17.76 -16.81
N LYS A 249 -3.43 18.93 -17.37
CA LYS A 249 -3.77 20.26 -16.82
C LYS A 249 -3.14 20.58 -15.45
N LEU A 250 -2.09 19.86 -15.07
CA LEU A 250 -1.17 20.33 -14.02
C LEU A 250 -0.50 21.64 -14.47
N PRO A 251 -0.07 22.51 -13.53
CA PRO A 251 0.70 23.70 -13.90
C PRO A 251 1.91 23.33 -14.77
N PRO A 252 2.24 24.09 -15.83
CA PRO A 252 3.22 23.66 -16.85
C PRO A 252 4.60 23.27 -16.31
N THR A 253 5.06 23.91 -15.24
CA THR A 253 6.36 23.66 -14.63
C THR A 253 6.34 22.63 -13.50
N PHE A 254 5.15 22.17 -13.08
CA PHE A 254 5.01 21.32 -11.91
C PHE A 254 5.68 19.96 -12.08
N ALA A 255 5.29 19.20 -13.12
CA ALA A 255 5.84 17.88 -13.36
C ALA A 255 7.36 17.92 -13.54
N LYS A 256 7.86 18.91 -14.29
CA LYS A 256 9.31 19.09 -14.48
C LYS A 256 10.04 19.45 -13.19
N GLY A 257 9.45 20.31 -12.36
CA GLY A 257 10.02 20.67 -11.07
C GLY A 257 10.05 19.51 -10.08
N VAL A 258 9.02 18.67 -10.07
CA VAL A 258 8.99 17.42 -9.29
C VAL A 258 10.11 16.48 -9.75
N GLU A 259 10.26 16.26 -11.07
CA GLU A 259 11.33 15.46 -11.67
C GLU A 259 12.73 16.02 -11.33
N ASN A 260 12.88 17.34 -11.30
CA ASN A 260 14.15 17.97 -10.93
C ASN A 260 14.46 17.77 -9.44
N ASN A 261 13.47 17.92 -8.56
CA ASN A 261 13.63 17.69 -7.12
C ASN A 261 14.06 16.24 -6.84
N GLU A 262 13.45 15.25 -7.51
CA GLU A 262 13.81 13.83 -7.42
C GLU A 262 15.29 13.53 -7.68
N LYS A 263 15.95 14.35 -8.50
CA LYS A 263 17.36 14.14 -8.84
C LYS A 263 18.30 14.65 -7.74
N THR A 264 17.81 15.52 -6.86
CA THR A 264 18.61 16.12 -5.78
C THR A 264 18.95 15.11 -4.68
N LEU A 265 20.13 15.26 -4.08
CA LEU A 265 20.52 14.45 -2.92
C LEU A 265 19.56 14.67 -1.74
N ASN A 266 19.11 15.91 -1.52
CA ASN A 266 18.17 16.24 -0.44
C ASN A 266 16.88 15.43 -0.54
N SER A 267 16.22 15.43 -1.70
CA SER A 267 14.96 14.68 -1.87
C SER A 267 15.17 13.17 -1.79
N LYS A 268 16.25 12.62 -2.36
CA LYS A 268 16.55 11.19 -2.24
C LYS A 268 16.76 10.78 -0.78
N MET A 269 17.48 11.58 0.00
CA MET A 269 17.73 11.28 1.41
C MET A 269 16.49 11.55 2.30
N GLN A 270 15.62 12.47 1.92
CA GLN A 270 14.31 12.64 2.53
C GLN A 270 13.47 11.38 2.38
N GLU A 271 13.38 10.81 1.18
CA GLU A 271 12.64 9.57 0.91
C GLU A 271 13.21 8.42 1.76
N LEU A 272 14.54 8.29 1.84
CA LEU A 272 15.18 7.27 2.68
C LEU A 272 14.85 7.44 4.17
N ALA A 273 14.93 8.67 4.69
CA ALA A 273 14.55 8.97 6.06
C ALA A 273 13.08 8.63 6.34
N SER A 274 12.17 8.97 5.41
CA SER A 274 10.74 8.67 5.53
C SER A 274 10.46 7.18 5.60
N ALA A 275 11.20 6.39 4.80
CA ALA A 275 11.10 4.94 4.81
C ALA A 275 11.61 4.34 6.12
N TYR A 276 12.75 4.81 6.65
CA TYR A 276 13.21 4.38 7.98
C TYR A 276 12.21 4.74 9.07
N TYR A 277 11.59 5.91 9.00
CA TYR A 277 10.56 6.30 9.98
C TYR A 277 9.31 5.42 9.92
N LYS A 278 9.03 4.75 8.80
CA LYS A 278 8.02 3.70 8.74
C LYS A 278 8.38 2.50 9.62
N VAL A 279 9.65 2.09 9.62
CA VAL A 279 10.17 1.04 10.52
C VAL A 279 10.17 1.53 11.97
N TYR A 280 10.59 2.78 12.23
CA TYR A 280 10.62 3.38 13.58
C TYR A 280 9.28 3.25 14.29
N LYS A 281 8.17 3.53 13.59
CA LYS A 281 6.81 3.44 14.16
C LYS A 281 6.53 2.09 14.83
N TYR A 282 7.04 1.00 14.27
CA TYR A 282 6.73 -0.35 14.73
C TYR A 282 7.89 -1.04 15.45
N ASN A 283 9.15 -0.72 15.13
CA ASN A 283 10.32 -1.34 15.74
C ASN A 283 11.56 -0.41 15.75
N THR A 284 11.84 0.21 16.91
CA THR A 284 12.99 1.12 17.09
C THR A 284 14.34 0.45 16.91
N LYS A 285 14.50 -0.79 17.39
CA LYS A 285 15.77 -1.51 17.27
C LYS A 285 16.12 -1.76 15.81
N PHE A 286 15.14 -2.14 14.99
CA PHE A 286 15.36 -2.34 13.56
C PHE A 286 15.64 -1.03 12.83
N PHE A 287 14.91 0.03 13.18
CA PHE A 287 15.19 1.38 12.69
C PHE A 287 16.65 1.79 12.96
N GLU A 288 17.12 1.67 14.21
CA GLU A 288 18.50 2.01 14.60
C GLU A 288 19.53 1.19 13.82
N THR A 289 19.34 -0.13 13.74
CA THR A 289 20.22 -1.01 12.96
C THR A 289 20.30 -0.57 11.49
N MET A 290 19.15 -0.30 10.86
CA MET A 290 19.12 0.07 9.44
C MET A 290 19.72 1.43 9.16
N VAL A 291 19.42 2.43 9.99
CA VAL A 291 20.01 3.78 9.87
C VAL A 291 21.52 3.72 10.06
N ASN A 292 22.00 3.03 11.10
CA ASN A 292 23.42 2.93 11.40
C ASN A 292 24.17 2.17 10.30
N GLY A 293 23.63 1.04 9.84
CA GLY A 293 24.21 0.25 8.75
C GLY A 293 24.38 1.08 7.47
N ALA A 294 23.35 1.83 7.07
CA ALA A 294 23.43 2.71 5.92
C ALA A 294 24.47 3.83 6.11
N LYS A 295 24.45 4.53 7.25
CA LYS A 295 25.39 5.63 7.55
C LYS A 295 26.86 5.19 7.60
N LEU A 296 27.13 3.95 8.03
CA LEU A 296 28.47 3.36 8.04
C LEU A 296 28.89 2.92 6.63
N SER A 297 27.94 2.48 5.81
CA SER A 297 28.18 1.98 4.46
C SER A 297 28.35 3.09 3.42
N MET A 298 27.72 4.26 3.59
CA MET A 298 27.79 5.43 2.70
C MET A 298 29.16 6.17 2.72
N LYS A 299 30.26 5.43 2.57
CA LYS A 299 31.62 6.02 2.58
C LYS A 299 31.87 6.95 1.37
N GLY A 300 31.28 6.64 0.21
CA GLY A 300 31.40 7.41 -1.03
C GLY A 300 30.40 8.56 -1.19
N ALA A 301 29.59 8.85 -0.17
CA ALA A 301 28.50 9.83 -0.26
C ALA A 301 28.36 10.71 1.00
N PRO A 302 29.41 11.47 1.39
CA PRO A 302 29.40 12.29 2.59
C PRO A 302 28.30 13.37 2.58
N LYS A 303 27.97 13.97 1.43
CA LYS A 303 26.89 14.98 1.35
C LYS A 303 25.52 14.33 1.54
N SER A 304 25.30 13.17 0.93
CA SER A 304 24.07 12.39 1.13
C SER A 304 23.87 12.05 2.60
N LYS A 305 24.94 11.66 3.32
CA LYS A 305 24.88 11.40 4.77
C LYS A 305 24.42 12.62 5.57
N VAL A 306 24.92 13.82 5.25
CA VAL A 306 24.49 15.08 5.88
C VAL A 306 23.00 15.35 5.64
N PHE A 307 22.50 15.16 4.41
CA PHE A 307 21.08 15.34 4.12
C PHE A 307 20.21 14.28 4.82
N LEU A 308 20.66 13.03 4.90
CA LEU A 308 19.97 11.97 5.64
C LEU A 308 19.86 12.33 7.13
N GLU A 309 20.95 12.76 7.76
CA GLU A 309 20.97 13.20 9.16
C GLU A 309 20.03 14.39 9.40
N LYS A 310 20.02 15.37 8.50
CA LYS A 310 19.10 16.51 8.57
C LYS A 310 17.63 16.07 8.59
N TRP A 311 17.25 15.14 7.72
CA TRP A 311 15.87 14.65 7.66
C TRP A 311 15.50 13.76 8.85
N LEU A 312 16.42 12.92 9.32
CA LEU A 312 16.22 12.13 10.54
C LEU A 312 16.02 13.05 11.75
N GLU A 313 16.80 14.12 11.90
CA GLU A 313 16.64 15.09 12.98
C GLU A 313 15.33 15.90 12.85
N THR A 314 14.93 16.21 11.61
CA THR A 314 13.63 16.85 11.34
C THR A 314 12.47 15.98 11.82
N PHE A 315 12.48 14.69 11.47
CA PHE A 315 11.43 13.76 11.90
C PHE A 315 11.49 13.46 13.40
N LYS A 316 12.67 13.44 14.01
CA LYS A 316 12.84 13.34 15.46
C LYS A 316 12.23 14.53 16.19
N SER A 317 12.45 15.74 15.67
CA SER A 317 11.84 16.95 16.21
C SER A 317 10.31 16.96 16.06
N LEU A 318 9.78 16.34 15.00
CA LEU A 318 8.34 16.16 14.81
C LEU A 318 7.77 15.12 15.78
N ASP A 319 8.45 13.99 15.97
CA ASP A 319 8.09 12.95 16.94
C ASP A 319 8.08 13.48 18.39
N ALA A 320 9.03 14.34 18.74
CA ALA A 320 9.08 15.00 20.05
C ALA A 320 7.87 15.93 20.31
N LYS A 321 7.27 16.50 19.27
CA LYS A 321 6.09 17.37 19.38
C LYS A 321 4.79 16.57 19.39
N ILE A 322 4.68 15.63 18.47
CA ILE A 322 3.53 14.73 18.33
C ILE A 322 4.11 13.33 18.17
N PRO A 323 4.05 12.50 19.22
CA PRO A 323 4.62 11.16 19.19
C PRO A 323 4.14 10.37 17.99
N MET A 324 5.02 9.64 17.31
CA MET A 324 4.69 8.77 16.18
C MET A 324 4.38 7.34 16.63
N ARG A 325 4.59 7.04 17.90
CA ARG A 325 4.38 5.73 18.52
C ARG A 325 3.52 5.86 19.77
N PRO A 326 2.72 4.84 20.11
CA PRO A 326 2.07 4.76 21.41
C PRO A 326 3.12 4.76 22.54
N GLY A 327 2.95 5.62 23.53
CA GLY A 327 3.84 5.75 24.69
C GLY A 327 3.38 6.84 25.65
N GLY A 328 3.88 6.82 26.89
CA GLY A 328 3.67 7.91 27.84
C GLY A 328 2.22 8.17 28.29
N GLY A 329 1.36 7.15 28.27
CA GLY A 329 -0.05 7.26 28.72
C GLY A 329 -1.03 7.81 27.68
N VAL A 330 -0.59 8.07 26.44
CA VAL A 330 -1.47 8.48 25.34
C VAL A 330 -2.24 7.26 24.82
N THR A 331 -3.57 7.37 24.74
CA THR A 331 -4.41 6.33 24.14
C THR A 331 -4.19 6.25 22.62
N GLU A 332 -4.42 5.09 22.01
CA GLU A 332 -4.34 4.93 20.55
C GLU A 332 -5.27 5.91 19.80
N SER A 333 -6.48 6.13 20.34
CA SER A 333 -7.43 7.11 19.80
C SER A 333 -6.93 8.55 19.92
N GLY A 334 -6.29 8.92 21.03
CA GLY A 334 -5.69 10.23 21.24
C GLY A 334 -4.51 10.47 20.29
N LEU A 335 -3.68 9.45 20.09
CA LEU A 335 -2.59 9.49 19.12
C LEU A 335 -3.11 9.69 17.69
N ARG A 336 -4.14 8.94 17.29
CA ARG A 336 -4.76 9.05 15.97
C ARG A 336 -5.34 10.44 15.73
N LEU A 337 -6.05 10.99 16.71
CA LEU A 337 -6.60 12.35 16.64
C LEU A 337 -5.47 13.39 16.45
N ALA A 338 -4.38 13.29 17.21
CA ALA A 338 -3.25 14.22 17.07
C ALA A 338 -2.57 14.10 15.69
N HIS A 339 -2.42 12.88 15.18
CA HIS A 339 -1.89 12.61 13.84
C HIS A 339 -2.77 13.22 12.74
N ASN A 340 -4.08 13.00 12.81
CA ASN A 340 -5.03 13.54 11.84
C ASN A 340 -5.04 15.08 11.83
N ASN A 341 -5.02 15.70 13.01
CA ASN A 341 -4.94 17.16 13.15
C ASN A 341 -3.65 17.73 12.53
N GLN A 342 -2.52 17.05 12.72
CA GLN A 342 -1.26 17.49 12.13
C GLN A 342 -1.20 17.25 10.61
N TYR A 343 -1.68 16.09 10.15
CA TYR A 343 -1.78 15.76 8.73
C TYR A 343 -2.62 16.80 7.98
N GLN A 344 -3.84 17.07 8.46
CA GLN A 344 -4.77 17.98 7.81
C GLN A 344 -4.26 19.43 7.78
N ALA A 345 -3.56 19.87 8.84
CA ALA A 345 -2.96 21.19 8.89
C ALA A 345 -1.90 21.36 7.78
N LEU A 346 -1.06 20.34 7.57
CA LEU A 346 0.00 20.37 6.56
C LEU A 346 -0.56 20.32 5.13
N VAL A 347 -1.56 19.50 4.84
CA VAL A 347 -2.16 19.48 3.49
C VAL A 347 -3.03 20.72 3.21
N LYS A 348 -3.63 21.33 4.24
CA LYS A 348 -4.28 22.64 4.11
C LYS A 348 -3.28 23.74 3.77
N GLU A 349 -2.10 23.72 4.39
CA GLU A 349 -1.00 24.63 4.02
C GLU A 349 -0.61 24.48 2.55
N MET A 350 -0.59 23.26 2.02
CA MET A 350 -0.35 23.06 0.59
C MET A 350 -1.44 23.70 -0.27
N THR A 351 -2.71 23.57 0.13
CA THR A 351 -3.86 24.21 -0.55
C THR A 351 -3.72 25.73 -0.57
N SER A 352 -3.41 26.36 0.57
CA SER A 352 -3.25 27.83 0.66
C SER A 352 -2.09 28.35 -0.19
N LYS A 353 -1.11 27.49 -0.48
CA LYS A 353 0.00 27.78 -1.40
C LYS A 353 -0.28 27.41 -2.86
N GLY A 354 -1.49 26.97 -3.19
CA GLY A 354 -1.95 26.66 -4.55
C GLY A 354 -1.86 25.18 -4.96
N GLY A 355 -1.56 24.27 -4.02
CA GLY A 355 -1.56 22.81 -4.18
C GLY A 355 -0.40 22.24 -5.00
N TYR A 356 -0.08 22.84 -6.13
CA TYR A 356 0.82 22.29 -7.15
C TYR A 356 2.10 23.10 -7.33
N LYS A 357 2.92 23.15 -6.27
CA LYS A 357 4.25 23.76 -6.29
C LYS A 357 5.30 22.72 -5.91
N PRO A 358 6.31 22.45 -6.76
CA PRO A 358 7.32 21.43 -6.48
C PRO A 358 8.02 21.58 -5.12
N ALA A 359 8.18 22.83 -4.64
CA ALA A 359 8.76 23.14 -3.34
C ALA A 359 7.94 22.63 -2.13
N LEU A 360 6.70 22.21 -2.33
CA LEU A 360 5.84 21.66 -1.27
C LEU A 360 6.08 20.17 -1.01
N LEU A 361 7.00 19.51 -1.73
CA LEU A 361 7.37 18.12 -1.46
C LEU A 361 7.79 17.91 0.00
N ASP A 362 8.53 18.84 0.58
CA ASP A 362 8.96 18.77 1.99
C ASP A 362 7.77 18.85 2.96
N VAL A 363 6.72 19.60 2.61
CA VAL A 363 5.48 19.69 3.39
C VAL A 363 4.71 18.38 3.28
N LEU A 364 4.59 17.84 2.06
CA LEU A 364 3.92 16.56 1.82
C LEU A 364 4.62 15.41 2.54
N ALA A 365 5.96 15.36 2.51
CA ALA A 365 6.74 14.37 3.24
C ALA A 365 6.44 14.40 4.74
N LYS A 366 6.41 15.60 5.34
CA LYS A 366 6.03 15.78 6.75
C LYS A 366 4.58 15.41 7.01
N ALA A 367 3.67 15.65 6.07
CA ALA A 367 2.27 15.26 6.21
C ALA A 367 2.15 13.74 6.23
N LEU A 368 2.76 13.03 5.28
CA LEU A 368 2.62 11.59 5.13
C LEU A 368 3.15 10.80 6.34
N ILE A 369 4.10 11.32 7.12
CA ILE A 369 4.52 10.63 8.36
C ILE A 369 3.42 10.62 9.43
N TYR A 370 2.45 11.54 9.37
CA TYR A 370 1.29 11.58 10.27
C TYR A 370 0.03 10.98 9.65
N ALA A 371 0.02 10.76 8.33
CA ALA A 371 -1.11 10.13 7.68
C ALA A 371 -1.36 8.72 8.26
N ALA A 372 -2.63 8.40 8.50
CA ALA A 372 -3.05 7.06 8.87
C ALA A 372 -2.76 6.11 7.71
N GLU A 373 -2.05 5.02 7.99
CA GLU A 373 -1.80 3.87 7.08
C GLU A 373 -1.25 4.17 5.66
N ALA A 374 -0.85 5.41 5.38
CA ALA A 374 -0.29 5.79 4.09
C ALA A 374 1.16 5.30 3.90
N TYR A 375 1.54 5.13 2.64
CA TYR A 375 2.95 5.13 2.27
C TYR A 375 3.57 6.51 2.50
N HIS A 376 4.78 6.55 3.05
CA HIS A 376 5.48 7.79 3.36
C HIS A 376 6.32 8.32 2.20
N THR A 377 6.66 7.46 1.24
CA THR A 377 7.56 7.75 0.12
C THR A 377 6.88 7.60 -1.22
N ARG A 378 7.33 8.42 -2.16
CA ARG A 378 6.84 8.38 -3.54
C ARG A 378 7.28 7.10 -4.23
N GLY A 379 8.44 6.56 -3.84
CA GLY A 379 8.93 5.28 -4.31
C GLY A 379 7.99 4.11 -3.98
N ALA A 380 7.55 4.01 -2.73
CA ALA A 380 6.56 3.01 -2.33
C ALA A 380 5.21 3.21 -3.04
N ILE A 381 4.76 4.46 -3.21
CA ILE A 381 3.53 4.79 -3.95
C ILE A 381 3.66 4.36 -5.43
N ARG A 382 4.75 4.70 -6.11
CA ARG A 382 4.98 4.31 -7.51
C ARG A 382 5.04 2.80 -7.68
N HIS A 383 5.80 2.13 -6.84
CA HIS A 383 5.98 0.68 -6.93
C HIS A 383 4.68 -0.07 -6.64
N VAL A 384 4.04 0.24 -5.51
CA VAL A 384 2.86 -0.51 -5.06
C VAL A 384 1.58 0.05 -5.67
N VAL A 385 1.30 1.34 -5.50
CA VAL A 385 0.03 1.93 -5.98
C VAL A 385 0.04 2.01 -7.51
N GLY A 386 1.08 2.63 -8.10
CA GLY A 386 1.17 2.80 -9.55
C GLY A 386 1.38 1.47 -10.30
N GLY A 387 2.44 0.74 -9.94
CA GLY A 387 2.87 -0.46 -10.64
C GLY A 387 2.01 -1.69 -10.32
N THR A 388 1.70 -1.94 -9.06
CA THR A 388 1.01 -3.17 -8.64
C THR A 388 -0.52 -3.05 -8.63
N GLN A 389 -1.06 -2.00 -8.01
CA GLN A 389 -2.51 -1.84 -7.85
C GLN A 389 -3.17 -1.25 -9.10
N MET A 390 -2.64 -0.13 -9.61
CA MET A 390 -3.15 0.55 -10.79
C MET A 390 -2.68 -0.08 -12.11
N LYS A 391 -1.65 -0.96 -12.06
CA LYS A 391 -1.06 -1.65 -13.22
C LYS A 391 -0.63 -0.69 -14.35
N VAL A 392 -0.09 0.46 -13.98
CA VAL A 392 0.43 1.42 -14.96
C VAL A 392 1.77 0.89 -15.50
N ILE A 393 1.76 0.41 -16.75
CA ILE A 393 2.92 -0.21 -17.42
C ILE A 393 4.14 0.72 -17.41
N ASP A 394 3.94 2.00 -17.71
CA ASP A 394 5.02 2.99 -17.72
C ASP A 394 5.70 3.09 -16.36
N ILE A 395 4.94 2.96 -15.26
CA ILE A 395 5.47 3.09 -13.90
C ILE A 395 6.16 1.81 -13.47
N SER A 396 5.59 0.64 -13.75
CA SER A 396 6.20 -0.65 -13.39
C SER A 396 7.55 -0.87 -14.10
N THR A 397 7.72 -0.30 -15.29
CA THR A 397 8.97 -0.38 -16.07
C THR A 397 9.95 0.76 -15.77
N SER A 398 9.51 1.88 -15.18
CA SER A 398 10.34 3.06 -14.92
C SER A 398 10.80 3.24 -13.46
N LEU A 399 10.64 2.24 -12.58
CA LEU A 399 11.04 2.36 -11.17
C LEU A 399 12.55 2.57 -11.03
N SER A 400 12.94 3.67 -10.39
CA SER A 400 14.34 3.95 -10.09
C SER A 400 14.87 3.04 -8.97
N LEU A 401 16.20 2.97 -8.82
CA LEU A 401 16.80 2.26 -7.69
C LEU A 401 16.35 2.86 -6.35
N MET A 402 16.16 4.19 -6.30
CA MET A 402 15.67 4.87 -5.11
C MET A 402 14.25 4.46 -4.78
N ASP A 403 13.36 4.40 -5.79
CA ASP A 403 11.96 4.02 -5.60
C ASP A 403 11.83 2.63 -4.96
N LEU A 404 12.61 1.68 -5.50
CA LEU A 404 12.63 0.30 -4.99
C LEU A 404 13.25 0.21 -3.60
N TRP A 405 14.34 0.93 -3.34
CA TRP A 405 15.03 0.92 -2.04
C TRP A 405 14.10 1.37 -0.92
N VAL A 406 13.44 2.53 -1.09
CA VAL A 406 12.51 3.03 -0.08
C VAL A 406 11.26 2.16 0.04
N SER A 407 10.78 1.61 -1.08
CA SER A 407 9.66 0.67 -1.05
C SER A 407 9.98 -0.62 -0.30
N MET A 408 11.20 -1.16 -0.42
CA MET A 408 11.65 -2.33 0.33
C MET A 408 11.60 -2.04 1.83
N ILE A 409 12.15 -0.91 2.27
CA ILE A 409 12.21 -0.54 3.69
C ILE A 409 10.80 -0.28 4.25
N GLU A 410 9.94 0.46 3.53
CA GLU A 410 8.59 0.74 3.99
C GLU A 410 7.73 -0.52 4.13
N ASN A 411 7.78 -1.42 3.15
CA ASN A 411 7.02 -2.66 3.23
C ASN A 411 7.59 -3.62 4.30
N TRP A 412 8.87 -3.49 4.66
CA TRP A 412 9.40 -4.13 5.86
C TRP A 412 8.80 -3.51 7.13
N GLY A 413 8.67 -2.19 7.19
CA GLY A 413 7.96 -1.48 8.27
C GLY A 413 6.51 -1.95 8.44
N GLU A 414 5.75 -2.06 7.34
CA GLU A 414 4.38 -2.60 7.35
C GLU A 414 4.34 -4.09 7.74
N SER A 415 5.34 -4.88 7.36
CA SER A 415 5.44 -6.27 7.82
C SER A 415 5.64 -6.33 9.34
N ASN A 416 6.40 -5.40 9.93
CA ASN A 416 6.58 -5.30 11.39
C ASN A 416 5.30 -4.86 12.10
N LYS A 417 4.47 -4.01 11.47
CA LYS A 417 3.12 -3.68 11.97
C LYS A 417 2.29 -4.95 12.13
N GLU A 418 2.17 -5.73 11.05
CA GLU A 418 1.40 -6.99 11.06
C GLU A 418 1.95 -7.99 12.08
N PHE A 419 3.29 -8.12 12.18
CA PHE A 419 3.92 -8.97 13.20
C PHE A 419 3.53 -8.54 14.62
N GLY A 420 3.52 -7.24 14.92
CA GLY A 420 3.07 -6.72 16.21
C GLY A 420 1.64 -7.16 16.58
N HIS A 421 0.77 -7.32 15.57
CA HIS A 421 -0.61 -7.80 15.76
C HIS A 421 -0.73 -9.33 15.88
N CYS A 422 0.27 -10.11 15.47
CA CYS A 422 0.21 -11.57 15.43
C CYS A 422 1.35 -12.30 16.14
N GLN A 423 2.18 -11.61 16.92
CA GLN A 423 3.36 -12.18 17.57
C GLN A 423 3.07 -13.36 18.52
N MET A 424 1.83 -13.46 19.03
CA MET A 424 1.38 -14.57 19.89
C MET A 424 0.68 -15.69 19.11
N GLU A 425 0.36 -15.46 17.84
CA GLU A 425 -0.30 -16.43 16.98
C GLU A 425 0.71 -17.45 16.46
N PRO A 426 0.27 -18.68 16.12
CA PRO A 426 1.10 -19.62 15.37
C PRO A 426 1.69 -18.99 14.10
N LEU A 427 2.93 -19.37 13.75
CA LEU A 427 3.62 -18.77 12.60
C LEU A 427 2.80 -18.87 11.31
N GLU A 428 2.02 -19.95 11.13
CA GLU A 428 1.20 -20.15 9.94
C GLU A 428 0.06 -19.13 9.81
N VAL A 429 -0.44 -18.63 10.94
CA VAL A 429 -1.43 -17.54 11.00
C VAL A 429 -0.72 -16.21 10.80
N CYS A 430 0.40 -15.99 11.50
CA CYS A 430 1.10 -14.72 11.48
C CYS A 430 1.74 -14.42 10.12
N PHE A 431 2.37 -15.40 9.46
CA PHE A 431 2.87 -15.24 8.09
C PHE A 431 1.77 -14.99 7.07
N LEU A 432 0.58 -15.59 7.26
CA LEU A 432 -0.55 -15.29 6.39
C LEU A 432 -0.97 -13.82 6.54
N LYS A 433 -1.01 -13.28 7.76
CA LYS A 433 -1.30 -11.86 8.03
C LYS A 433 -0.26 -10.94 7.37
N MET A 434 1.03 -11.23 7.56
CA MET A 434 2.16 -10.47 7.01
C MET A 434 2.36 -10.58 5.48
N SER A 435 1.82 -11.64 4.86
CA SER A 435 2.12 -12.03 3.46
C SER A 435 2.02 -10.90 2.44
N LYS A 436 1.03 -10.00 2.57
CA LYS A 436 0.82 -8.85 1.67
C LYS A 436 2.06 -7.96 1.58
N TYR A 437 2.55 -7.50 2.73
CA TYR A 437 3.67 -6.55 2.78
C TYR A 437 5.01 -7.24 2.58
N MET A 438 5.16 -8.48 3.04
CA MET A 438 6.36 -9.26 2.78
C MET A 438 6.52 -9.56 1.29
N TRP A 439 5.44 -9.88 0.58
CA TRP A 439 5.47 -10.05 -0.88
C TRP A 439 5.93 -8.76 -1.58
N ARG A 440 5.34 -7.60 -1.24
CA ARG A 440 5.73 -6.29 -1.80
C ARG A 440 7.20 -5.96 -1.52
N MET A 441 7.67 -6.24 -0.31
CA MET A 441 9.08 -6.09 0.07
C MET A 441 9.99 -7.00 -0.77
N PHE A 442 9.65 -8.29 -0.89
CA PHE A 442 10.44 -9.24 -1.66
C PHE A 442 10.45 -8.94 -3.16
N ASN A 443 9.34 -8.48 -3.73
CA ASN A 443 9.31 -8.00 -5.11
C ASN A 443 10.28 -6.83 -5.32
N ALA A 444 10.27 -5.83 -4.42
CA ALA A 444 11.25 -4.74 -4.48
C ALA A 444 12.70 -5.25 -4.36
N MET A 445 12.97 -6.17 -3.42
CA MET A 445 14.29 -6.77 -3.23
C MET A 445 14.77 -7.55 -4.47
N ASN A 446 13.88 -8.28 -5.13
CA ASN A 446 14.19 -9.03 -6.34
C ASN A 446 14.58 -8.08 -7.49
N LEU A 447 13.80 -7.01 -7.69
CA LEU A 447 14.10 -5.97 -8.67
C LEU A 447 15.41 -5.22 -8.35
N ILE A 448 15.68 -4.94 -7.06
CA ILE A 448 16.95 -4.34 -6.60
C ILE A 448 18.12 -5.28 -6.87
N ARG A 449 17.97 -6.58 -6.61
CA ARG A 449 19.05 -7.56 -6.75
C ARG A 449 19.67 -7.49 -8.15
N ASN A 450 18.85 -7.34 -9.17
CA ASN A 450 19.29 -7.21 -10.56
C ASN A 450 20.08 -5.92 -10.82
N LYS A 451 19.91 -4.89 -10.01
CA LYS A 451 20.64 -3.60 -10.06
C LYS A 451 21.91 -3.59 -9.19
N ILE A 452 22.09 -4.55 -8.28
CA ILE A 452 23.33 -4.75 -7.52
C ILE A 452 24.31 -5.56 -8.37
N LYS A 453 25.59 -5.14 -8.45
CA LYS A 453 26.62 -5.88 -9.19
C LYS A 453 26.79 -7.33 -8.67
N PRO A 454 26.96 -8.35 -9.53
CA PRO A 454 27.00 -9.77 -9.13
C PRO A 454 27.93 -10.09 -7.95
N GLU A 455 29.13 -9.53 -7.93
CA GLU A 455 30.15 -9.70 -6.89
C GLU A 455 29.68 -9.18 -5.51
N ASN A 456 28.75 -8.24 -5.49
CA ASN A 456 28.17 -7.67 -4.27
C ASN A 456 26.88 -8.38 -3.81
N ARG A 457 26.44 -9.42 -4.54
CA ARG A 457 25.22 -10.17 -4.23
C ARG A 457 25.43 -11.29 -3.22
N LEU A 458 26.68 -11.60 -2.86
CA LEU A 458 27.01 -12.68 -1.93
C LEU A 458 26.39 -12.42 -0.55
N GLY A 459 25.72 -13.45 0.00
CA GLY A 459 25.08 -13.41 1.31
C GLY A 459 23.71 -12.72 1.36
N LEU A 460 23.32 -12.02 0.28
CA LEU A 460 21.98 -11.46 0.12
C LEU A 460 20.95 -12.58 -0.12
N VAL A 461 19.70 -12.31 0.26
CA VAL A 461 18.55 -13.20 -0.05
C VAL A 461 18.52 -13.49 -1.55
N HIS A 462 18.35 -14.77 -1.88
CA HIS A 462 18.24 -15.27 -3.24
C HIS A 462 16.77 -15.45 -3.62
N PHE A 463 16.45 -15.23 -4.90
CA PHE A 463 15.13 -15.42 -5.50
C PHE A 463 15.29 -16.54 -6.52
N GLY A 464 15.05 -17.78 -6.07
CA GLY A 464 15.25 -19.02 -6.84
C GLY A 464 13.95 -19.50 -7.48
N GLU A 465 13.71 -20.82 -7.46
CA GLU A 465 12.47 -21.41 -7.97
C GLU A 465 11.56 -21.90 -6.82
N GLY A 466 10.25 -21.87 -7.06
CA GLY A 466 9.24 -22.42 -6.14
C GLY A 466 9.30 -21.82 -4.74
N MET A 467 9.21 -22.65 -3.70
CA MET A 467 9.17 -22.18 -2.30
C MET A 467 10.54 -21.73 -1.75
N SER A 468 11.62 -21.96 -2.50
CA SER A 468 12.92 -21.37 -2.18
C SER A 468 13.00 -19.88 -2.55
N ASP A 469 12.07 -19.42 -3.40
CA ASP A 469 11.85 -18.02 -3.70
C ASP A 469 10.88 -17.40 -2.67
N PRO A 470 11.37 -16.47 -1.82
CA PRO A 470 10.54 -15.84 -0.80
C PRO A 470 9.45 -14.93 -1.40
N GLU A 471 9.64 -14.37 -2.60
CA GLU A 471 8.61 -13.60 -3.30
C GLU A 471 7.46 -14.52 -3.70
N TYR A 472 7.78 -15.64 -4.35
CA TYR A 472 6.81 -16.65 -4.78
C TYR A 472 6.03 -17.22 -3.59
N ALA A 473 6.72 -17.60 -2.51
CA ALA A 473 6.11 -18.14 -1.30
C ALA A 473 5.09 -17.16 -0.70
N MET A 474 5.46 -15.89 -0.53
CA MET A 474 4.57 -14.86 0.02
C MET A 474 3.39 -14.54 -0.91
N ARG A 475 3.60 -14.54 -2.22
CA ARG A 475 2.51 -14.38 -3.20
C ARG A 475 1.49 -15.52 -3.08
N MET A 476 1.95 -16.77 -3.01
CA MET A 476 1.05 -17.92 -2.84
C MET A 476 0.26 -17.85 -1.54
N TRP A 477 0.89 -17.45 -0.43
CA TRP A 477 0.19 -17.29 0.85
C TRP A 477 -0.79 -16.12 0.81
N LEU A 478 -0.46 -15.02 0.16
CA LEU A 478 -1.40 -13.93 -0.08
C LEU A 478 -2.62 -14.39 -0.89
N ASP A 479 -2.43 -15.22 -1.91
CA ASP A 479 -3.54 -15.82 -2.67
C ASP A 479 -4.38 -16.78 -1.82
N TYR A 480 -3.76 -17.49 -0.89
CA TYR A 480 -4.47 -18.32 0.09
C TYR A 480 -5.32 -17.45 1.04
N LYS A 481 -4.76 -16.35 1.54
CA LYS A 481 -5.47 -15.34 2.37
C LYS A 481 -6.70 -14.80 1.62
N ARG A 482 -6.55 -14.48 0.34
CA ARG A 482 -7.63 -13.99 -0.54
C ARG A 482 -8.76 -14.98 -0.76
N GLN A 483 -8.56 -16.26 -0.46
CA GLN A 483 -9.61 -17.29 -0.48
C GLN A 483 -10.34 -17.42 0.88
N GLY A 484 -10.14 -16.47 1.80
CA GLY A 484 -10.77 -16.47 3.12
C GLY A 484 -10.10 -17.42 4.13
N LYS A 485 -8.90 -17.92 3.83
CA LYS A 485 -8.16 -18.80 4.74
C LYS A 485 -7.50 -17.99 5.85
N THR A 486 -7.37 -18.58 7.03
CA THR A 486 -6.87 -17.92 8.25
C THR A 486 -5.47 -18.38 8.68
N ALA A 487 -4.96 -19.48 8.11
CA ALA A 487 -3.60 -19.99 8.32
C ALA A 487 -3.06 -20.61 7.02
N ILE A 488 -1.74 -20.53 6.76
CA ILE A 488 -1.14 -21.27 5.62
C ILE A 488 -1.27 -22.79 5.83
N PRO A 489 -1.31 -23.60 4.75
CA PRO A 489 -1.33 -25.05 4.89
C PRO A 489 -0.13 -25.54 5.71
N LYS A 490 -0.35 -26.52 6.60
CA LYS A 490 0.70 -27.14 7.43
C LYS A 490 1.68 -28.02 6.65
N GLN A 491 1.98 -27.68 5.39
CA GLN A 491 2.98 -28.33 4.55
C GLN A 491 4.38 -27.93 5.05
N GLN A 492 4.82 -28.60 6.10
CA GLN A 492 5.99 -28.26 6.91
C GLN A 492 7.26 -28.04 6.08
N ASP A 493 7.50 -28.86 5.06
CA ASP A 493 8.69 -28.73 4.20
C ASP A 493 8.74 -27.40 3.45
N LYS A 494 7.60 -26.91 2.95
CA LYS A 494 7.55 -25.65 2.19
C LYS A 494 7.80 -24.43 3.07
N VAL A 495 7.26 -24.45 4.28
CA VAL A 495 7.46 -23.39 5.27
C VAL A 495 8.92 -23.39 5.76
N ILE A 496 9.49 -24.57 6.01
CA ILE A 496 10.89 -24.71 6.41
C ILE A 496 11.84 -24.24 5.31
N GLN A 497 11.57 -24.55 4.04
CA GLN A 497 12.37 -24.06 2.90
C GLN A 497 12.43 -22.53 2.87
N PHE A 498 11.29 -21.86 3.06
CA PHE A 498 11.24 -20.40 3.19
C PHE A 498 12.09 -19.91 4.38
N LEU A 499 11.90 -20.50 5.56
CA LEU A 499 12.58 -20.10 6.80
C LEU A 499 14.11 -20.29 6.77
N ARG A 500 14.61 -21.28 6.02
CA ARG A 500 16.06 -21.54 5.85
C ARG A 500 16.79 -20.36 5.19
N GLN A 501 16.15 -19.61 4.29
CA GLN A 501 16.74 -18.40 3.68
C GLN A 501 17.12 -17.34 4.72
N PHE A 502 16.41 -17.33 5.84
CA PHE A 502 16.60 -16.40 6.95
C PHE A 502 17.32 -17.05 8.15
N LYS A 503 17.85 -18.28 7.99
CA LYS A 503 18.49 -19.06 9.07
C LYS A 503 17.59 -19.22 10.29
N CYS A 504 16.29 -19.41 10.05
CA CYS A 504 15.27 -19.62 11.09
C CYS A 504 15.01 -21.11 11.33
N ASP A 505 16.07 -21.92 11.43
CA ASP A 505 15.99 -23.40 11.40
C ASP A 505 15.28 -24.02 12.61
N LYS A 506 15.07 -23.22 13.68
CA LYS A 506 14.39 -23.65 14.90
C LYS A 506 12.89 -23.32 14.94
N ALA A 507 12.35 -22.63 13.93
CA ALA A 507 10.93 -22.28 13.90
C ALA A 507 10.07 -23.52 13.57
N GLN A 508 8.94 -23.65 14.26
CA GLN A 508 8.07 -24.84 14.20
C GLN A 508 6.62 -24.42 13.91
N ILE A 509 5.97 -25.10 12.96
CA ILE A 509 4.54 -24.90 12.69
C ILE A 509 3.74 -25.17 13.96
N GLY A 510 2.69 -24.39 14.19
CA GLY A 510 1.88 -24.44 15.40
C GLY A 510 2.44 -23.64 16.57
N GLN A 511 3.68 -23.13 16.47
CA GLN A 511 4.30 -22.26 17.47
C GLN A 511 4.42 -20.82 16.94
N PRO A 512 4.39 -19.80 17.83
CA PRO A 512 4.66 -18.44 17.43
C PRO A 512 6.05 -18.26 16.82
N ILE A 513 6.18 -17.34 15.86
CA ILE A 513 7.49 -17.00 15.31
C ILE A 513 8.33 -16.25 16.35
N SER A 514 9.52 -16.78 16.65
CA SER A 514 10.41 -16.15 17.62
C SER A 514 10.87 -14.76 17.16
N SER A 515 11.01 -13.83 18.11
CA SER A 515 11.62 -12.52 17.89
C SER A 515 13.05 -12.62 17.31
N THR A 516 13.79 -13.67 17.67
CA THR A 516 15.11 -13.99 17.10
C THR A 516 15.03 -14.29 15.60
N CYS A 517 14.00 -15.01 15.13
CA CYS A 517 13.82 -15.24 13.70
C CYS A 517 13.50 -13.94 12.97
N ILE A 518 12.56 -13.13 13.48
CA ILE A 518 12.22 -11.83 12.90
C ILE A 518 13.45 -10.90 12.85
N ALA A 519 14.31 -10.91 13.87
CA ALA A 519 15.58 -10.18 13.84
C ALA A 519 16.53 -10.66 12.72
N LYS A 520 16.64 -11.97 12.49
CA LYS A 520 17.43 -12.50 11.35
C LYS A 520 16.84 -12.10 10.00
N MET A 521 15.52 -12.00 9.88
CA MET A 521 14.87 -11.46 8.67
C MET A 521 15.23 -9.99 8.48
N ASN A 522 15.20 -9.19 9.57
CA ASN A 522 15.68 -7.82 9.54
C ASN A 522 17.13 -7.72 9.08
N ASP A 523 18.03 -8.58 9.57
CA ASP A 523 19.45 -8.58 9.16
C ASP A 523 19.59 -8.80 7.64
N LYS A 524 18.74 -9.64 7.06
CA LYS A 524 18.71 -9.90 5.61
C LYS A 524 18.20 -8.71 4.80
N VAL A 525 17.17 -8.01 5.29
CA VAL A 525 16.70 -6.75 4.69
C VAL A 525 17.76 -5.66 4.83
N ASN A 526 18.39 -5.55 6.00
CA ASN A 526 19.44 -4.58 6.27
C ASN A 526 20.70 -4.84 5.42
N ALA A 527 21.03 -6.10 5.12
CA ALA A 527 22.13 -6.40 4.20
C ALA A 527 21.91 -5.78 2.80
N TYR A 528 20.67 -5.79 2.28
CA TYR A 528 20.36 -5.06 1.04
C TYR A 528 20.53 -3.54 1.23
N ASN A 529 19.98 -3.00 2.32
CA ASN A 529 20.10 -1.58 2.67
C ASN A 529 21.57 -1.09 2.72
N GLU A 530 22.45 -1.86 3.36
CA GLU A 530 23.89 -1.57 3.44
C GLU A 530 24.59 -1.65 2.08
N ARG A 531 24.26 -2.64 1.24
CA ARG A 531 24.84 -2.75 -0.11
C ARG A 531 24.43 -1.60 -1.01
N LEU A 532 23.18 -1.17 -0.93
CA LEU A 532 22.69 0.00 -1.66
C LEU A 532 23.37 1.28 -1.18
N ALA A 533 23.50 1.44 0.13
CA ALA A 533 24.22 2.54 0.76
C ALA A 533 25.71 2.58 0.37
N ALA A 534 26.38 1.43 0.30
CA ALA A 534 27.79 1.33 -0.09
C ALA A 534 28.03 1.69 -1.57
N GLN A 535 27.05 1.43 -2.43
CA GLN A 535 27.12 1.76 -3.87
C GLN A 535 26.69 3.20 -4.16
N TRP A 536 26.06 3.87 -3.19
CA TRP A 536 25.58 5.23 -3.35
C TRP A 536 26.74 6.24 -3.44
N THR A 537 26.62 7.20 -4.34
CA THR A 537 27.61 8.28 -4.51
C THR A 537 26.92 9.63 -4.58
N ASP A 538 27.63 10.68 -4.18
CA ASP A 538 27.13 12.07 -4.33
C ASP A 538 27.20 12.56 -5.78
N ALA A 539 27.87 11.81 -6.67
CA ALA A 539 28.00 12.16 -8.06
C ALA A 539 26.64 11.94 -8.79
N PRO A 540 26.22 12.88 -9.65
CA PRO A 540 25.08 12.63 -10.52
C PRO A 540 25.40 11.43 -11.43
N VAL A 541 24.48 10.47 -11.50
CA VAL A 541 24.60 9.35 -12.45
C VAL A 541 24.61 9.95 -13.87
N PRO A 542 25.68 9.79 -14.66
CA PRO A 542 25.72 10.31 -16.02
C PRO A 542 24.60 9.67 -16.84
N PRO A 543 23.95 10.40 -17.75
CA PRO A 543 22.96 9.79 -18.61
C PRO A 543 23.63 8.74 -19.53
N PRO A 544 22.90 7.67 -19.92
CA PRO A 544 23.47 6.48 -20.54
C PRO A 544 24.18 6.72 -21.89
N TRP A 545 23.95 7.84 -22.56
CA TRP A 545 24.57 8.24 -23.83
C TRP A 545 25.94 8.92 -23.70
N ARG A 546 26.61 8.80 -22.54
CA ARG A 546 27.98 9.30 -22.30
C ARG A 546 29.02 8.18 -22.12
N TYR A 547 28.69 6.95 -22.50
CA TYR A 547 29.63 5.82 -22.52
C TYR A 547 29.71 5.20 -23.91
#